data_AF-T0N5T9-F1
#
_entry.id   AF-T0N5T9-F1
#
_cell.length_a   1.000
_cell.length_b   1.000
_cell.length_c   1.000
_cell.angle_alpha   90.00
_cell.angle_beta   90.00
_cell.angle_gamma   90.00
#
_symmetry.space_group_name_H-M   'P 1'
#
loop_
_entity.id
_entity.type
_entity.pdbx_description
1 polymer ?
#
loop_
_entity_poly.entity_id
_entity_poly.type
_entity_poly.pdbx_seq_one_letter_code
_entity_poly.pdbx_strand_id
1 'polypeptide(L)'
;MNEVSEKKDGCKNSVWLLQWIENRIKKNKNLISLFIGDTGSGKSYGAIRLAECVDPGFSVDRIVFTVRDFIDLVNSGLPKGSVIVFDDAGLGINARLWQEVSARVFGMLTQGFRYKQILTFITVPDESFIERQSRKLVHIRFESTDVQGLMKMKLVSRNTFDPERPLAKFPRIHRGISEIQVKMVKFQLPSKELAEKYEAKKNAYMESKFKEFQEELNLIEAGKISVKNGKPAIHVQCDECGYEWDYTGHLSNTKCVSCGHKIYVAGIEEKEKTGVRVKCRHCGYAWTYTGDAKRTNCPHCGGYVNTSKDAEESTQIDPFDPMNTPVRPGMTKEEIFDIMAEKLIRQGQKITPDMKDLMEMLAEEAEKELQKRGKNGSDRNHEEDSKQ
;
A
#
# COMPACT_ATOMS: atom_id res chain seq x y z
N MET A 1 -5.38 -22.21 36.29
CA MET A 1 -3.95 -21.91 36.48
C MET A 1 -3.54 -21.01 35.34
N ASN A 2 -3.31 -19.72 35.64
CA ASN A 2 -3.04 -18.69 34.64
C ASN A 2 -1.53 -18.58 34.43
N GLU A 3 -1.04 -19.02 33.26
CA GLU A 3 0.24 -18.55 32.74
C GLU A 3 0.09 -17.07 32.37
N VAL A 4 0.47 -16.20 33.31
CA VAL A 4 0.75 -14.81 33.03
C VAL A 4 2.12 -14.80 32.36
N SER A 5 2.12 -14.74 31.03
CA SER A 5 3.31 -14.51 30.20
C SER A 5 4.17 -13.42 30.84
N GLU A 6 5.44 -13.73 31.11
CA GLU A 6 6.44 -12.79 31.61
C GLU A 6 6.46 -11.54 30.72
N LYS A 7 5.87 -10.44 31.21
CA LYS A 7 5.92 -9.14 30.53
C LYS A 7 7.38 -8.67 30.55
N LYS A 8 7.98 -8.50 29.37
CA LYS A 8 9.32 -7.91 29.17
C LYS A 8 9.52 -6.71 30.11
N ASP A 9 10.55 -6.81 30.97
CA ASP A 9 10.72 -6.05 32.22
C ASP A 9 10.75 -4.50 32.11
N GLY A 10 10.85 -3.92 30.91
CA GLY A 10 11.03 -2.48 30.75
C GLY A 10 9.74 -1.63 30.65
N CYS A 11 8.53 -2.22 30.64
CA CYS A 11 7.29 -1.46 30.41
C CYS A 11 6.61 -0.95 31.70
N LYS A 12 7.31 -1.01 32.84
CA LYS A 12 6.77 -0.76 34.19
C LYS A 12 6.37 0.69 34.47
N ASN A 13 6.82 1.67 33.68
CA ASN A 13 6.68 3.09 34.03
C ASN A 13 5.28 3.69 33.81
N SER A 14 4.34 2.96 33.19
CA SER A 14 2.97 3.44 33.01
C SER A 14 1.93 2.31 33.01
N VAL A 15 1.92 1.53 34.10
CA VAL A 15 0.97 0.41 34.32
C VAL A 15 -0.47 0.82 34.00
N TRP A 16 -0.89 2.01 34.42
CA TRP A 16 -2.24 2.51 34.15
C TRP A 16 -2.53 2.69 32.65
N LEU A 17 -1.58 3.22 31.87
CA LEU A 17 -1.79 3.45 30.44
C LEU A 17 -1.97 2.13 29.71
N LEU A 18 -1.10 1.15 30.00
CA LEU A 18 -1.21 -0.19 29.41
C LEU A 18 -2.54 -0.85 29.80
N GLN A 19 -2.94 -0.78 31.07
CA GLN A 19 -4.24 -1.29 31.52
C GLN A 19 -5.41 -0.58 30.81
N TRP A 20 -5.33 0.73 30.60
CA TRP A 20 -6.35 1.48 29.88
C TRP A 20 -6.46 1.02 28.42
N ILE A 21 -5.33 0.80 27.74
CA ILE A 21 -5.29 0.28 26.37
C ILE A 21 -5.84 -1.15 26.31
N GLU A 22 -5.38 -2.05 27.18
CA GLU A 22 -5.87 -3.43 27.30
C GLU A 22 -7.40 -3.46 27.51
N ASN A 23 -7.93 -2.59 28.37
CA ASN A 23 -9.36 -2.49 28.62
C ASN A 23 -10.15 -2.02 27.39
N ARG A 24 -9.57 -1.23 26.50
CA ARG A 24 -10.22 -0.87 25.22
C ARG A 24 -10.29 -2.08 24.31
N ILE A 25 -9.20 -2.83 24.18
CA ILE A 25 -9.13 -4.05 23.36
C ILE A 25 -10.18 -5.06 23.83
N LYS A 26 -10.22 -5.35 25.14
CA LYS A 26 -11.22 -6.24 25.76
C LYS A 26 -12.67 -5.80 25.51
N LYS A 27 -12.91 -4.49 25.41
CA LYS A 27 -14.23 -3.90 25.11
C LYS A 27 -14.49 -3.75 23.62
N ASN A 28 -13.73 -4.43 22.77
CA ASN A 28 -13.86 -4.39 21.33
C ASN A 28 -13.71 -2.98 20.72
N LYS A 29 -12.87 -2.13 21.33
CA LYS A 29 -12.60 -0.76 20.88
C LYS A 29 -11.17 -0.66 20.33
N ASN A 30 -11.01 -0.12 19.13
CA ASN A 30 -9.69 0.22 18.59
C ASN A 30 -9.06 1.40 19.35
N LEU A 31 -7.81 1.70 19.03
CA LEU A 31 -7.08 2.86 19.53
C LEU A 31 -6.37 3.55 18.36
N ILE A 32 -6.46 4.87 18.34
CA ILE A 32 -5.69 5.72 17.44
C ILE A 32 -4.93 6.71 18.33
N SER A 33 -3.61 6.61 18.31
CA SER A 33 -2.70 7.45 19.07
C SER A 33 -1.96 8.39 18.14
N LEU A 34 -1.85 9.66 18.53
CA LEU A 34 -1.06 10.66 17.81
C LEU A 34 0.12 11.09 18.66
N PHE A 35 1.34 10.94 18.14
CA PHE A 35 2.59 11.41 18.72
C PHE A 35 3.02 12.67 17.97
N ILE A 36 3.03 13.81 18.65
CA ILE A 36 3.20 15.14 18.08
C ILE A 36 4.50 15.73 18.61
N GLY A 37 5.34 16.28 17.75
CA GLY A 37 6.56 16.97 18.16
C GLY A 37 7.59 17.13 17.07
N ASP A 38 8.53 18.04 17.31
CA ASP A 38 9.62 18.34 16.39
C ASP A 38 10.49 17.12 16.09
N THR A 39 11.28 17.19 15.01
CA THR A 39 12.28 16.17 14.68
C THR A 39 13.27 16.03 15.84
N GLY A 40 13.61 14.78 16.20
CA GLY A 40 14.50 14.49 17.33
C GLY A 40 13.83 14.43 18.71
N SER A 41 12.55 14.80 18.85
CA SER A 41 11.82 14.78 20.15
C SER A 41 11.60 13.40 20.79
N GLY A 42 11.89 12.32 20.06
CA GLY A 42 11.67 10.94 20.52
C GLY A 42 10.28 10.38 20.24
N LYS A 43 9.49 11.03 19.36
CA LYS A 43 8.16 10.56 18.91
C LYS A 43 8.14 9.13 18.37
N SER A 44 9.03 8.81 17.43
CA SER A 44 9.12 7.49 16.80
C SER A 44 9.47 6.41 17.82
N TYR A 45 10.53 6.62 18.61
CA TYR A 45 10.89 5.71 19.69
C TYR A 45 9.82 5.58 20.77
N GLY A 46 9.13 6.66 21.14
CA GLY A 46 8.01 6.60 22.08
C GLY A 46 6.85 5.75 21.55
N ALA A 47 6.50 5.90 20.27
CA ALA A 47 5.46 5.11 19.61
C ALA A 47 5.85 3.63 19.51
N ILE A 48 7.06 3.33 19.04
CA ILE A 48 7.61 1.98 18.93
C ILE A 48 7.68 1.32 20.31
N ARG A 49 8.13 2.07 21.34
CA ARG A 49 8.20 1.56 22.70
C ARG A 49 6.83 1.21 23.24
N LEU A 50 5.85 2.08 23.06
CA LEU A 50 4.48 1.80 23.49
C LEU A 50 3.91 0.59 22.72
N ALA A 51 4.21 0.45 21.43
CA ALA A 51 3.76 -0.66 20.61
C ALA A 51 4.31 -1.99 21.13
N GLU A 52 5.61 -2.05 21.39
CA GLU A 52 6.29 -3.20 22.00
C GLU A 52 5.71 -3.57 23.38
N CYS A 53 5.27 -2.58 24.16
CA CYS A 53 4.65 -2.83 25.46
C CYS A 53 3.20 -3.34 25.38
N VAL A 54 2.46 -2.95 24.34
CA VAL A 54 1.02 -3.26 24.19
C VAL A 54 0.81 -4.57 23.44
N ASP A 55 1.64 -4.85 22.45
CA ASP A 55 1.53 -5.98 21.54
C ASP A 55 2.79 -6.86 21.62
N PRO A 56 2.72 -8.02 22.31
CA PRO A 56 3.87 -8.91 22.46
C PRO A 56 4.43 -9.44 21.13
N GLY A 57 3.62 -9.46 20.07
CA GLY A 57 4.02 -9.88 18.73
C GLY A 57 4.48 -8.73 17.84
N PHE A 58 4.67 -7.53 18.40
CA PHE A 58 5.09 -6.36 17.63
C PHE A 58 6.52 -6.54 17.09
N SER A 59 6.70 -6.27 15.79
CA SER A 59 7.98 -6.33 15.09
C SER A 59 8.17 -5.10 14.20
N VAL A 60 9.39 -4.95 13.66
CA VAL A 60 9.74 -3.89 12.71
C VAL A 60 8.86 -3.90 11.45
N ASP A 61 8.29 -5.06 11.09
CA ASP A 61 7.43 -5.21 9.92
C ASP A 61 6.12 -4.43 10.08
N ARG A 62 5.69 -4.19 11.32
CA ARG A 62 4.51 -3.40 11.67
C ARG A 62 4.78 -1.91 11.80
N ILE A 63 5.99 -1.47 11.47
CA ILE A 63 6.35 -0.06 11.34
C ILE A 63 6.32 0.29 9.85
N VAL A 64 5.43 1.19 9.45
CA VAL A 64 5.21 1.56 8.05
C VAL A 64 5.48 3.05 7.83
N PHE A 65 5.92 3.38 6.62
CA PHE A 65 6.20 4.75 6.18
C PHE A 65 5.27 5.21 5.04
N THR A 66 4.46 4.30 4.47
CA THR A 66 3.53 4.61 3.40
C THR A 66 2.11 4.13 3.69
N VAL A 67 1.12 4.76 3.03
CA VAL A 67 -0.29 4.33 3.11
C VAL A 67 -0.49 2.94 2.53
N ARG A 68 0.28 2.58 1.49
CA ARG A 68 0.18 1.26 0.85
C ARG A 68 0.56 0.17 1.85
N ASP A 69 1.75 0.28 2.45
CA ASP A 69 2.21 -0.71 3.44
C ASP A 69 1.24 -0.79 4.62
N PHE A 70 0.66 0.35 5.03
CA PHE A 70 -0.38 0.38 6.05
C PHE A 70 -1.61 -0.45 5.65
N ILE A 71 -2.13 -0.26 4.42
CA ILE A 71 -3.27 -1.02 3.91
C ILE A 71 -2.95 -2.51 3.83
N ASP A 72 -1.77 -2.85 3.31
CA ASP A 72 -1.34 -4.23 3.12
C ASP A 72 -1.25 -4.96 4.46
N LEU A 73 -0.64 -4.34 5.48
CA LEU A 73 -0.62 -4.88 6.84
C LEU A 73 -2.02 -5.05 7.41
N VAL A 74 -2.90 -4.07 7.24
CA VAL A 74 -4.25 -4.19 7.78
C VAL A 74 -5.04 -5.30 7.07
N ASN A 75 -4.75 -5.58 5.80
CA ASN A 75 -5.38 -6.65 5.04
C ASN A 75 -4.74 -8.03 5.26
N SER A 76 -3.53 -8.10 5.81
CA SER A 76 -2.81 -9.35 6.11
C SER A 76 -3.45 -10.25 7.17
N GLY A 77 -4.53 -9.80 7.83
CA GLY A 77 -5.23 -10.61 8.83
C GLY A 77 -4.61 -10.56 10.23
N LEU A 78 -3.96 -9.45 10.60
CA LEU A 78 -3.39 -9.25 11.93
C LEU A 78 -4.40 -9.56 13.05
N PRO A 79 -3.95 -10.20 14.15
CA PRO A 79 -4.83 -10.52 15.27
C PRO A 79 -5.34 -9.25 15.97
N LYS A 80 -6.50 -9.37 16.63
CA LYS A 80 -7.09 -8.30 17.42
C LYS A 80 -6.10 -7.80 18.48
N GLY A 81 -5.98 -6.48 18.63
CA GLY A 81 -5.03 -5.88 19.55
C GLY A 81 -3.64 -5.64 18.96
N SER A 82 -3.36 -6.09 17.74
CA SER A 82 -2.10 -5.79 17.06
C SER A 82 -1.90 -4.29 16.88
N VAL A 83 -0.66 -3.84 17.00
CA VAL A 83 -0.29 -2.44 16.82
C VAL A 83 0.42 -2.26 15.48
N ILE A 84 0.01 -1.24 14.74
CA ILE A 84 0.74 -0.72 13.58
C ILE A 84 1.24 0.69 13.94
N VAL A 85 2.54 0.92 13.74
CA VAL A 85 3.14 2.25 13.88
C VAL A 85 3.28 2.83 12.48
N PHE A 86 2.52 3.88 12.20
CA PHE A 86 2.71 4.68 11.00
C PHE A 86 3.64 5.84 11.35
N ASP A 87 4.93 5.63 11.06
CA ASP A 87 5.98 6.55 11.45
C ASP A 87 6.40 7.45 10.28
N ASP A 88 6.81 8.64 10.64
CA ASP A 88 7.45 9.63 9.79
C ASP A 88 6.61 10.17 8.62
N ALA A 89 5.53 10.79 9.06
CA ALA A 89 4.62 11.63 8.32
C ALA A 89 5.15 12.91 7.64
N GLY A 90 6.44 13.24 7.78
CA GLY A 90 6.84 14.64 7.62
C GLY A 90 8.26 14.90 7.15
N LEU A 91 9.09 13.88 6.94
CA LEU A 91 10.41 14.08 6.35
C LEU A 91 10.32 14.00 4.83
N GLY A 92 10.12 15.17 4.19
CA GLY A 92 10.23 15.37 2.74
C GLY A 92 8.91 15.56 2.00
N ILE A 93 7.77 15.32 2.65
CA ILE A 93 6.45 15.46 2.04
C ILE A 93 5.88 16.86 2.35
N ASN A 94 5.50 17.61 1.31
CA ASN A 94 4.78 18.89 1.45
C ASN A 94 3.58 18.70 2.41
N ALA A 95 3.37 19.63 3.34
CA ALA A 95 2.29 19.56 4.34
C ALA A 95 0.91 19.22 3.73
N ARG A 96 0.64 19.68 2.50
CA ARG A 96 -0.59 19.37 1.74
C ARG A 96 -0.67 17.91 1.31
N LEU A 97 0.42 17.34 0.79
CA LEU A 97 0.46 15.93 0.39
C LEU A 97 0.31 15.03 1.63
N TRP A 98 0.88 15.43 2.76
CA TRP A 98 0.65 14.71 4.01
C TRP A 98 -0.80 14.81 4.51
N GLN A 99 -1.46 15.96 4.35
CA GLN A 99 -2.88 16.09 4.67
C GLN A 99 -3.75 15.14 3.82
N GLU A 100 -3.44 14.98 2.53
CA GLU A 100 -4.14 14.02 1.66
C GLU A 100 -3.90 12.57 2.10
N VAL A 101 -2.65 12.22 2.42
CA VAL A 101 -2.24 10.92 2.96
C VAL A 101 -2.96 10.61 4.27
N SER A 102 -2.98 11.57 5.19
CA SER A 102 -3.68 11.47 6.47
C SER A 102 -5.17 11.28 6.25
N ALA A 103 -5.81 12.10 5.42
CA ALA A 103 -7.24 11.99 5.14
C ALA A 103 -7.60 10.60 4.59
N ARG A 104 -6.75 10.02 3.72
CA ARG A 104 -6.93 8.64 3.23
C ARG A 104 -6.84 7.61 4.36
N VAL A 105 -5.79 7.68 5.19
CA VAL A 105 -5.61 6.74 6.32
C VAL A 105 -6.75 6.84 7.32
N PHE A 106 -7.14 8.06 7.72
CA PHE A 106 -8.25 8.27 8.64
C PHE A 106 -9.60 7.89 8.05
N GLY A 107 -9.84 8.17 6.76
CA GLY A 107 -11.01 7.70 6.02
C GLY A 107 -11.12 6.17 6.07
N MET A 108 -10.03 5.46 5.79
CA MET A 108 -9.99 4.00 5.86
C MET A 108 -10.19 3.48 7.29
N LEU A 109 -9.58 4.14 8.29
CA LEU A 109 -9.79 3.83 9.70
C LEU A 109 -11.27 3.95 10.12
N THR A 110 -12.00 4.95 9.58
CA THR A 110 -13.44 5.08 9.84
C THR A 110 -14.27 3.99 9.18
N GLN A 111 -13.94 3.61 7.95
CA GLN A 111 -14.76 2.71 7.13
C GLN A 111 -14.53 1.23 7.43
N GLY A 112 -13.31 0.83 7.82
CA GLY A 112 -12.95 -0.60 7.83
C GLY A 112 -12.24 -1.14 9.06
N PHE A 113 -11.49 -0.36 9.84
CA PHE A 113 -10.54 -0.98 10.78
C PHE A 113 -11.01 -1.04 12.23
N ARG A 114 -12.11 -0.36 12.55
CA ARG A 114 -12.72 -0.44 13.89
C ARG A 114 -13.16 -1.86 14.25
N TYR A 115 -13.67 -2.64 13.30
CA TYR A 115 -14.09 -4.03 13.55
C TYR A 115 -12.89 -4.98 13.72
N LYS A 116 -11.77 -4.72 13.01
CA LYS A 116 -10.53 -5.50 13.13
C LYS A 116 -9.80 -5.29 14.46
N GLN A 117 -10.08 -4.19 15.16
CA GLN A 117 -9.47 -3.85 16.46
C GLN A 117 -7.94 -3.74 16.40
N ILE A 118 -7.44 -3.22 15.28
CA ILE A 118 -6.03 -2.87 15.12
C ILE A 118 -5.82 -1.51 15.78
N LEU A 119 -4.73 -1.40 16.52
CA LEU A 119 -4.29 -0.17 17.15
C LEU A 119 -3.34 0.54 16.19
N THR A 120 -3.51 1.85 16.05
CA THR A 120 -2.72 2.64 15.11
C THR A 120 -2.03 3.78 15.85
N PHE A 121 -0.70 3.80 15.82
CA PHE A 121 0.11 4.87 16.38
C PHE A 121 0.70 5.67 15.24
N ILE A 122 0.39 6.96 15.19
CA ILE A 122 0.80 7.85 14.11
C ILE A 122 1.75 8.89 14.71
N THR A 123 2.90 9.11 14.08
CA THR A 123 3.81 10.19 14.47
C THR A 123 3.67 11.34 13.47
N VAL A 124 3.59 12.58 13.96
CA VAL A 124 3.48 13.79 13.14
C VAL A 124 4.32 14.92 13.75
N PRO A 125 4.85 15.85 12.93
CA PRO A 125 5.52 17.04 13.47
C PRO A 125 4.55 17.93 14.24
N ASP A 126 3.39 18.21 13.66
CA ASP A 126 2.36 19.07 14.24
C ASP A 126 0.95 18.50 14.00
N GLU A 127 -0.02 18.85 14.85
CA GLU A 127 -1.40 18.37 14.70
C GLU A 127 -2.10 18.93 13.44
N SER A 128 -1.66 20.09 12.93
CA SER A 128 -2.21 20.74 11.73
C SER A 128 -2.11 19.89 10.46
N PHE A 129 -1.17 18.95 10.46
CA PHE A 129 -0.94 17.96 9.41
C PHE A 129 -2.11 16.96 9.31
N ILE A 130 -2.91 16.84 10.37
CA ILE A 130 -4.15 16.06 10.37
C ILE A 130 -5.32 16.99 10.10
N GLU A 131 -6.15 16.64 9.13
CA GLU A 131 -7.38 17.37 8.81
C GLU A 131 -8.34 17.42 10.02
N ARG A 132 -9.09 18.52 10.16
CA ARG A 132 -9.88 18.82 11.37
C ARG A 132 -10.90 17.73 11.71
N GLN A 133 -11.57 17.14 10.72
CA GLN A 133 -12.53 16.05 10.96
C GLN A 133 -11.83 14.78 11.47
N SER A 134 -10.67 14.48 10.90
CA SER A 134 -9.85 13.31 11.25
C SER A 134 -9.32 13.37 12.69
N ARG A 135 -9.05 14.57 13.23
CA ARG A 135 -8.62 14.76 14.62
C ARG A 135 -9.62 14.24 15.66
N LYS A 136 -10.90 14.12 15.31
CA LYS A 136 -11.97 13.63 16.19
C LYS A 136 -11.90 12.11 16.41
N LEU A 137 -11.15 11.40 15.57
CA LEU A 137 -10.96 9.95 15.61
C LEU A 137 -9.78 9.54 16.50
N VAL A 138 -8.87 10.49 16.77
CA VAL A 138 -7.76 10.32 17.70
C VAL A 138 -8.33 10.11 19.10
N HIS A 139 -7.79 9.15 19.82
CA HIS A 139 -8.22 8.78 21.16
C HIS A 139 -7.24 9.27 22.23
N ILE A 140 -5.96 9.35 21.90
CA ILE A 140 -4.89 9.78 22.78
C ILE A 140 -3.87 10.59 21.99
N ARG A 141 -3.36 11.65 22.63
CA ARG A 141 -2.30 12.50 22.12
C ARG A 141 -1.12 12.45 23.05
N PHE A 142 0.07 12.31 22.48
CA PHE A 142 1.34 12.47 23.16
C PHE A 142 2.05 13.66 22.52
N GLU A 143 2.14 14.77 23.24
CA GLU A 143 2.84 15.98 22.78
C GLU A 143 4.24 16.00 23.39
N SER A 144 5.28 16.10 22.57
CA SER A 144 6.66 16.18 23.05
C SER A 144 6.87 17.37 23.98
N THR A 145 7.75 17.21 24.97
CA THR A 145 8.31 18.34 25.70
C THR A 145 9.71 18.67 25.17
N ASP A 146 10.34 19.64 25.81
CA ASP A 146 11.77 19.98 25.70
C ASP A 146 12.71 18.82 26.08
N VAL A 147 12.21 17.79 26.78
CA VAL A 147 12.98 16.62 27.19
C VAL A 147 12.63 15.44 26.28
N GLN A 148 13.63 14.92 25.58
CA GLN A 148 13.46 13.80 24.66
C GLN A 148 12.81 12.58 25.34
N GLY A 149 11.77 12.03 24.70
CA GLY A 149 11.02 10.88 25.22
C GLY A 149 10.07 11.18 26.39
N LEU A 150 10.06 12.41 26.92
CA LEU A 150 9.03 12.88 27.84
C LEU A 150 7.90 13.54 27.05
N MET A 151 6.67 13.09 27.28
CA MET A 151 5.51 13.54 26.51
C MET A 151 4.33 13.88 27.41
N LYS A 152 3.64 14.97 27.10
CA LYS A 152 2.34 15.31 27.70
C LYS A 152 1.29 14.38 27.11
N MET A 153 0.57 13.67 27.97
CA MET A 153 -0.44 12.70 27.56
C MET A 153 -1.84 13.29 27.76
N LYS A 154 -2.63 13.37 26.69
CA LYS A 154 -4.01 13.84 26.73
C LYS A 154 -4.95 12.82 26.12
N LEU A 155 -6.01 12.46 26.85
CA LEU A 155 -7.12 11.70 26.30
C LEU A 155 -8.05 12.64 25.53
N VAL A 156 -8.37 12.24 24.31
CA VAL A 156 -9.23 12.99 23.41
C VAL A 156 -10.66 12.49 23.58
N SER A 157 -11.57 13.42 23.82
CA SER A 157 -13.00 13.16 23.95
C SER A 157 -13.78 14.09 23.03
N ARG A 158 -14.95 13.62 22.58
CA ARG A 158 -15.86 14.48 21.82
C ARG A 158 -16.29 15.66 22.70
N ASN A 159 -16.32 16.83 22.10
CA ASN A 159 -16.86 18.02 22.73
C ASN A 159 -18.32 18.16 22.30
N THR A 160 -19.24 18.12 23.27
CA THR A 160 -20.67 18.21 23.00
C THR A 160 -21.09 19.62 22.56
N PHE A 161 -20.33 20.65 22.95
CA PHE A 161 -20.66 22.06 22.69
C PHE A 161 -20.02 22.58 21.40
N ASP A 162 -18.81 22.12 21.09
CA ASP A 162 -18.13 22.42 19.83
C ASP A 162 -17.61 21.11 19.22
N PRO A 163 -18.44 20.39 18.45
CA PRO A 163 -18.07 19.13 17.82
C PRO A 163 -16.83 19.22 16.94
N GLU A 164 -16.47 20.42 16.50
CA GLU A 164 -15.32 20.72 15.66
C GLU A 164 -14.02 20.93 16.44
N ARG A 165 -14.07 20.99 17.78
CA ARG A 165 -12.91 21.13 18.67
C ARG A 165 -12.96 20.07 19.78
N PRO A 166 -12.40 18.87 19.56
CA PRO A 166 -12.41 17.81 20.57
C PRO A 166 -11.64 18.25 21.83
N LEU A 167 -12.13 17.82 22.99
CA LEU A 167 -11.51 18.13 24.28
C LEU A 167 -10.34 17.17 24.52
N ALA A 168 -9.15 17.72 24.69
CA ALA A 168 -7.96 17.00 25.10
C ALA A 168 -7.73 17.22 26.61
N LYS A 169 -7.92 16.17 27.43
CA LYS A 169 -7.82 16.26 28.89
C LYS A 169 -6.71 15.35 29.40
N PHE A 170 -5.95 15.83 30.38
CA PHE A 170 -5.02 14.95 31.10
C PHE A 170 -5.82 13.87 31.86
N PRO A 171 -5.43 12.59 31.74
CA PRO A 171 -6.09 11.51 32.44
C PRO A 171 -6.00 11.69 33.96
N ARG A 172 -7.06 11.25 34.65
CA ARG A 172 -7.13 11.23 36.10
C ARG A 172 -7.25 9.78 36.58
N ILE A 173 -6.45 9.42 37.57
CA ILE A 173 -6.36 8.07 38.11
C ILE A 173 -6.61 8.09 39.61
N HIS A 174 -7.32 7.10 40.11
CA HIS A 174 -7.52 6.93 41.55
C HIS A 174 -6.36 6.12 42.13
N ARG A 175 -5.69 6.66 43.15
CA ARG A 175 -4.67 5.96 43.93
C ARG A 175 -5.12 5.94 45.39
N GLY A 176 -5.89 4.92 45.74
CA GLY A 176 -6.62 4.88 47.01
C GLY A 176 -7.77 5.89 47.01
N ILE A 177 -7.77 6.82 47.96
CA ILE A 177 -8.82 7.84 48.14
C ILE A 177 -8.55 9.08 47.26
N SER A 178 -7.31 9.29 46.83
CA SER A 178 -6.91 10.48 46.08
C SER A 178 -7.01 10.31 44.57
N GLU A 179 -7.53 11.34 43.89
CA GLU A 179 -7.50 11.47 42.43
C GLU A 179 -6.23 12.22 42.01
N ILE A 180 -5.40 11.59 41.16
CA ILE A 180 -4.16 12.16 40.64
C ILE A 180 -4.30 12.41 39.15
N GLN A 181 -3.92 13.60 38.69
CA GLN A 181 -3.84 13.91 37.26
C GLN A 181 -2.48 13.51 36.69
N VAL A 182 -2.48 12.57 35.74
CA VAL A 182 -1.27 12.12 35.05
C VAL A 182 -1.02 13.03 33.85
N LYS A 183 -0.09 13.98 34.00
CA LYS A 183 0.19 14.98 32.95
C LYS A 183 1.16 14.48 31.89
N MET A 184 2.16 13.69 32.30
CA MET A 184 3.28 13.30 31.47
C MET A 184 3.56 11.80 31.56
N VAL A 185 4.14 11.26 30.50
CA VAL A 185 4.69 9.91 30.41
C VAL A 185 6.11 10.01 29.88
N LYS A 186 7.03 9.26 30.51
CA LYS A 186 8.40 9.11 30.01
C LYS A 186 8.52 7.76 29.32
N PHE A 187 8.72 7.78 28.01
CA PHE A 187 9.02 6.58 27.25
C PHE A 187 10.50 6.26 27.35
N GLN A 188 10.80 4.98 27.58
CA GLN A 188 12.16 4.46 27.40
C GLN A 188 12.41 4.19 25.92
N LEU A 189 13.67 3.92 25.57
CA LEU A 189 13.98 3.42 24.24
C LEU A 189 13.32 2.04 24.02
N PRO A 190 12.92 1.71 22.79
CA PRO A 190 12.57 0.34 22.39
C PRO A 190 13.69 -0.65 22.72
N SER A 191 13.40 -1.95 22.66
CA SER A 191 14.48 -2.95 22.71
C SER A 191 15.53 -2.65 21.64
N LYS A 192 16.80 -2.89 21.99
CA LYS A 192 17.96 -2.55 21.15
C LYS A 192 17.84 -3.18 19.76
N GLU A 193 17.45 -4.45 19.69
CA GLU A 193 17.22 -5.16 18.42
C GLU A 193 16.14 -4.49 17.56
N LEU A 194 15.00 -4.10 18.16
CA LEU A 194 13.92 -3.45 17.44
C LEU A 194 14.32 -2.05 16.97
N ALA A 195 15.06 -1.31 17.79
CA ALA A 195 15.59 0.01 17.43
C ALA A 195 16.56 -0.08 16.25
N GLU A 196 17.51 -1.02 16.28
CA GLU A 196 18.48 -1.24 15.19
C GLU A 196 17.77 -1.61 13.88
N LYS A 197 16.82 -2.55 13.92
CA LYS A 197 16.01 -2.94 12.76
C LYS A 197 15.20 -1.77 12.22
N TYR A 198 14.61 -0.97 13.10
CA TYR A 198 13.87 0.22 12.72
C TYR A 198 14.75 1.26 12.01
N GLU A 199 15.92 1.58 12.56
CA GLU A 199 16.83 2.56 11.94
C GLU A 199 17.32 2.07 10.58
N ALA A 200 17.64 0.77 10.44
CA ALA A 200 17.99 0.20 9.14
C ALA A 200 16.85 0.34 8.12
N LYS A 201 15.61 0.00 8.52
CA LYS A 201 14.41 0.13 7.67
C LYS A 201 14.14 1.58 7.28
N LYS A 202 14.29 2.51 8.25
CA LYS A 202 14.12 3.95 8.05
C LYS A 202 15.14 4.49 7.06
N ASN A 203 16.42 4.16 7.25
CA ASN A 203 17.50 4.63 6.38
C ASN A 203 17.30 4.15 4.93
N ALA A 204 16.94 2.88 4.74
CA ALA A 204 16.61 2.34 3.42
C ALA A 204 15.44 3.07 2.76
N TYR A 205 14.38 3.35 3.52
CA TYR A 205 13.23 4.12 3.03
C TYR A 205 13.62 5.56 2.64
N MET A 206 14.38 6.24 3.50
CA MET A 206 14.82 7.62 3.25
C MET A 206 15.73 7.70 2.02
N GLU A 207 16.68 6.78 1.87
CA GLU A 207 17.57 6.75 0.71
C GLU A 207 16.80 6.54 -0.60
N SER A 208 15.82 5.64 -0.62
CA SER A 208 14.92 5.46 -1.77
C SER A 208 14.17 6.74 -2.10
N LYS A 209 13.61 7.41 -1.09
CA LYS A 209 12.86 8.66 -1.30
C LYS A 209 13.73 9.80 -1.81
N PHE A 210 14.96 9.94 -1.30
CA PHE A 210 15.89 10.95 -1.81
C PHE A 210 16.28 10.69 -3.26
N LYS A 211 16.47 9.42 -3.67
CA LYS A 211 16.71 9.07 -5.09
C LYS A 211 15.51 9.44 -5.97
N GLU A 212 14.29 9.10 -5.55
CA GLU A 212 13.06 9.50 -6.25
C GLU A 212 12.96 11.03 -6.42
N PHE A 213 13.24 11.79 -5.35
CA PHE A 213 13.22 13.26 -5.41
C PHE A 213 14.31 13.82 -6.33
N GLN A 214 15.52 13.25 -6.32
CA GLN A 214 16.60 13.65 -7.21
C GLN A 214 16.25 13.39 -8.68
N GLU A 215 15.65 12.24 -8.99
CA GLU A 215 15.17 11.92 -10.33
C GLU A 215 14.08 12.90 -10.79
N GLU A 216 13.11 13.22 -9.92
CA GLU A 216 12.07 14.21 -10.22
C GLU A 216 12.66 15.60 -10.48
N LEU A 217 13.64 16.04 -9.67
CA LEU A 217 14.34 17.30 -9.88
C LEU A 217 15.12 17.33 -11.19
N ASN A 218 15.86 16.26 -11.51
CA ASN A 218 16.61 16.17 -12.76
C ASN A 218 15.69 16.24 -14.00
N LEU A 219 14.49 15.65 -13.92
CA LEU A 219 13.50 15.72 -15.00
C LEU A 219 12.93 17.14 -15.17
N ILE A 220 12.77 17.89 -14.07
CA ILE A 220 12.36 19.29 -14.09
C ILE A 220 13.48 20.17 -14.69
N GLU A 221 14.72 20.00 -14.23
CA GLU A 221 15.87 20.77 -14.73
C GLU A 221 16.17 20.51 -16.21
N ALA A 222 15.97 19.27 -16.68
CA ALA A 222 16.09 18.92 -18.08
C ALA A 222 14.97 19.50 -18.97
N GLY A 223 14.03 20.27 -18.40
CA GLY A 223 12.90 20.88 -19.13
C GLY A 223 11.87 19.87 -19.64
N LYS A 224 11.96 18.60 -19.22
CA LYS A 224 11.03 17.54 -19.64
C LYS A 224 9.71 17.60 -18.86
N ILE A 225 9.72 18.26 -17.70
CA ILE A 225 8.56 18.42 -16.81
C ILE A 225 8.49 19.88 -16.37
N SER A 226 7.37 20.55 -16.65
CA SER A 226 7.04 21.87 -16.09
C SER A 226 6.29 21.68 -14.76
N VAL A 227 6.45 22.58 -13.78
CA VAL A 227 5.67 22.49 -12.53
C VAL A 227 4.54 23.52 -12.57
N LYS A 228 3.29 23.06 -12.56
CA LYS A 228 2.10 23.93 -12.54
C LYS A 228 1.25 23.63 -11.32
N ASN A 229 1.00 24.64 -10.48
CA ASN A 229 0.29 24.51 -9.20
C ASN A 229 0.90 23.48 -8.23
N GLY A 230 2.23 23.30 -8.27
CA GLY A 230 2.94 22.34 -7.41
C GLY A 230 2.76 20.88 -7.82
N LYS A 231 2.28 20.61 -9.04
CA LYS A 231 2.27 19.27 -9.65
C LYS A 231 3.19 19.24 -10.86
N PRO A 232 3.91 18.14 -11.10
CA PRO A 232 4.60 17.92 -12.36
C PRO A 232 3.58 17.92 -13.49
N ALA A 233 3.90 18.64 -14.54
CA ALA A 233 3.11 18.82 -15.74
C ALA A 233 4.01 18.51 -16.94
N ILE A 234 3.47 17.78 -17.90
CA ILE A 234 4.19 17.40 -19.10
C ILE A 234 3.83 18.44 -20.16
N HIS A 235 4.82 19.04 -20.79
CA HIS A 235 4.56 19.96 -21.89
C HIS A 235 4.11 19.15 -23.12
N VAL A 236 2.92 19.44 -23.63
CA VAL A 236 2.32 18.73 -24.76
C VAL A 236 2.04 19.73 -25.87
N GLN A 237 2.43 19.38 -27.09
CA GLN A 237 2.08 20.10 -28.31
C GLN A 237 1.10 19.24 -29.13
N CYS A 238 0.03 19.85 -29.60
CA CYS A 238 -0.90 19.21 -30.52
C CYS A 238 -0.27 19.04 -31.89
N ASP A 239 -0.22 17.80 -32.37
CA ASP A 239 0.22 17.42 -33.71
C ASP A 239 -0.74 17.89 -34.83
N GLU A 240 -2.03 18.06 -34.53
CA GLU A 240 -3.02 18.57 -35.50
C GLU A 240 -3.03 20.11 -35.62
N CYS A 241 -3.12 20.84 -34.51
CA CYS A 241 -3.31 22.30 -34.52
C CYS A 241 -2.12 23.12 -33.97
N GLY A 242 -1.05 22.47 -33.50
CA GLY A 242 0.12 23.14 -32.95
C GLY A 242 -0.07 23.77 -31.56
N TYR A 243 -1.27 23.68 -30.96
CA TYR A 243 -1.53 24.26 -29.63
C TYR A 243 -0.70 23.58 -28.55
N GLU A 244 -0.02 24.37 -27.72
CA GLU A 244 0.86 23.92 -26.63
C GLU A 244 0.21 24.16 -25.26
N TRP A 245 0.28 23.17 -24.37
CA TRP A 245 -0.16 23.33 -22.98
C TRP A 245 0.54 22.35 -22.03
N ASP A 246 0.49 22.67 -20.73
CA ASP A 246 0.99 21.80 -19.67
C ASP A 246 -0.09 20.81 -19.22
N TYR A 247 0.13 19.53 -19.47
CA TYR A 247 -0.76 18.45 -19.06
C TYR A 247 -0.40 17.93 -17.67
N THR A 248 -1.35 18.01 -16.72
CA THR A 248 -1.18 17.56 -15.32
C THR A 248 -1.90 16.24 -15.00
N GLY A 249 -2.45 15.56 -16.03
CA GLY A 249 -3.19 14.31 -15.84
C GLY A 249 -2.28 13.08 -15.78
N HIS A 250 -2.88 11.91 -15.55
CA HIS A 250 -2.18 10.64 -15.40
C HIS A 250 -2.37 9.66 -16.57
N LEU A 251 -3.10 10.07 -17.61
CA LEU A 251 -3.40 9.19 -18.74
C LEU A 251 -2.34 9.35 -19.84
N SER A 252 -2.01 8.24 -20.51
CA SER A 252 -1.12 8.21 -21.68
C SER A 252 -1.66 9.00 -22.88
N ASN A 253 -2.91 9.45 -22.82
CA ASN A 253 -3.53 10.27 -23.84
C ASN A 253 -4.46 11.34 -23.23
N THR A 254 -4.67 12.40 -24.00
CA THR A 254 -5.55 13.51 -23.65
C THR A 254 -6.18 14.09 -24.91
N LYS A 255 -7.17 14.97 -24.77
CA LYS A 255 -7.69 15.76 -25.88
C LYS A 255 -7.06 17.15 -25.87
N CYS A 256 -6.70 17.65 -27.05
CA CYS A 256 -6.29 19.03 -27.24
C CYS A 256 -7.40 19.96 -26.75
N VAL A 257 -7.05 20.96 -25.94
CA VAL A 257 -8.02 21.93 -25.41
C VAL A 257 -8.54 22.86 -26.52
N SER A 258 -7.76 23.05 -27.59
CA SER A 258 -8.11 23.92 -28.72
C SER A 258 -9.00 23.21 -29.74
N CYS A 259 -8.55 22.09 -30.32
CA CYS A 259 -9.27 21.42 -31.42
C CYS A 259 -9.96 20.10 -31.03
N GLY A 260 -9.73 19.58 -29.82
CA GLY A 260 -10.29 18.29 -29.39
C GLY A 260 -9.55 17.05 -29.90
N HIS A 261 -8.48 17.21 -30.70
CA HIS A 261 -7.65 16.11 -31.20
C HIS A 261 -7.14 15.22 -30.07
N LYS A 262 -7.13 13.91 -30.28
CA LYS A 262 -6.61 12.98 -29.27
C LYS A 262 -5.10 12.87 -29.44
N ILE A 263 -4.35 13.22 -28.40
CA ILE A 263 -2.89 13.28 -28.41
C ILE A 263 -2.35 12.30 -27.38
N TYR A 264 -1.25 11.63 -27.73
CA TYR A 264 -0.51 10.78 -26.80
C TYR A 264 0.55 11.60 -26.07
N VAL A 265 0.58 11.47 -24.75
CA VAL A 265 1.49 12.23 -23.89
C VAL A 265 2.77 11.42 -23.71
N ALA A 266 3.85 11.86 -24.35
CA ALA A 266 5.16 11.20 -24.24
C ALA A 266 5.68 11.24 -22.79
N GLY A 267 6.30 10.14 -22.34
CA GLY A 267 6.88 10.02 -21.00
C GLY A 267 5.94 9.50 -19.91
N ILE A 268 4.65 9.31 -20.20
CA ILE A 268 3.77 8.48 -19.36
C ILE A 268 3.82 7.07 -19.92
N GLU A 269 4.70 6.23 -19.37
CA GLU A 269 4.66 4.79 -19.66
C GLU A 269 3.26 4.27 -19.30
N GLU A 270 2.59 3.62 -20.25
CA GLU A 270 1.40 2.86 -19.93
C GLU A 270 1.82 1.79 -18.94
N LYS A 271 1.51 2.01 -17.65
CA LYS A 271 1.60 0.95 -16.65
C LYS A 271 0.92 -0.26 -17.25
N GLU A 272 1.67 -1.35 -17.41
CA GLU A 272 1.12 -2.63 -17.86
C GLU A 272 -0.16 -2.85 -17.07
N LYS A 273 -1.30 -2.77 -17.76
CA LYS A 273 -2.59 -2.92 -17.09
C LYS A 273 -2.62 -4.37 -16.63
N THR A 274 -2.41 -4.57 -15.34
CA THR A 274 -2.59 -5.85 -14.66
C THR A 274 -4.07 -6.18 -14.73
N GLY A 275 -4.48 -6.77 -15.85
CA GLY A 275 -5.86 -7.14 -16.08
C GLY A 275 -6.26 -8.28 -15.14
N VAL A 276 -7.51 -8.28 -14.72
CA VAL A 276 -8.08 -9.35 -13.90
C VAL A 276 -8.63 -10.42 -14.84
N ARG A 277 -8.22 -11.67 -14.66
CA ARG A 277 -8.78 -12.80 -15.40
C ARG A 277 -10.21 -13.03 -14.91
N VAL A 278 -11.17 -12.87 -15.81
CA VAL A 278 -12.59 -13.02 -15.51
C VAL A 278 -13.16 -14.18 -16.31
N LYS A 279 -14.06 -14.96 -15.71
CA LYS A 279 -14.72 -16.10 -16.35
C LYS A 279 -16.21 -15.87 -16.47
N CYS A 280 -16.75 -15.99 -17.68
CA CYS A 280 -18.18 -15.85 -17.91
C CYS A 280 -18.96 -17.01 -17.29
N ARG A 281 -19.93 -16.72 -16.41
CA ARG A 281 -20.83 -17.75 -15.85
C ARG A 281 -21.79 -18.36 -16.88
N HIS A 282 -22.03 -17.65 -17.98
CA HIS A 282 -22.98 -18.09 -19.01
C HIS A 282 -22.37 -19.11 -19.97
N CYS A 283 -21.14 -18.87 -20.46
CA CYS A 283 -20.50 -19.75 -21.46
C CYS A 283 -19.15 -20.33 -21.01
N GLY A 284 -18.65 -20.00 -19.83
CA GLY A 284 -17.35 -20.47 -19.33
C GLY A 284 -16.12 -19.80 -19.96
N TYR A 285 -16.28 -18.94 -20.97
CA TYR A 285 -15.19 -18.22 -21.61
C TYR A 285 -14.45 -17.32 -20.61
N ALA A 286 -13.13 -17.47 -20.52
CA ALA A 286 -12.27 -16.68 -19.64
C ALA A 286 -11.42 -15.71 -20.46
N TRP A 287 -11.25 -14.48 -19.98
CA TRP A 287 -10.39 -13.49 -20.62
C TRP A 287 -9.83 -12.50 -19.60
N THR A 288 -8.78 -11.79 -20.00
CA THR A 288 -8.16 -10.75 -19.18
C THR A 288 -8.90 -9.43 -19.38
N TYR A 289 -9.54 -8.92 -18.32
CA TYR A 289 -10.23 -7.64 -18.32
C TYR A 289 -9.31 -6.54 -17.79
N THR A 290 -9.02 -5.54 -18.63
CA THR A 290 -8.09 -4.43 -18.32
C THR A 290 -8.80 -3.09 -18.05
N GLY A 291 -10.13 -3.08 -17.94
CA GLY A 291 -10.92 -1.88 -17.65
C GLY A 291 -11.14 -1.67 -16.15
N ASP A 292 -11.65 -0.49 -15.79
CA ASP A 292 -11.93 -0.12 -14.39
C ASP A 292 -13.39 -0.38 -13.98
N ALA A 293 -14.25 -0.83 -14.90
CA ALA A 293 -15.67 -1.00 -14.60
C ALA A 293 -15.90 -2.29 -13.78
N LYS A 294 -16.83 -2.23 -12.82
CA LYS A 294 -17.25 -3.39 -12.00
C LYS A 294 -18.00 -4.48 -12.81
N ARG A 295 -18.26 -4.20 -14.08
CA ARG A 295 -19.21 -4.91 -14.95
C ARG A 295 -18.69 -4.84 -16.37
N THR A 296 -18.77 -5.95 -17.08
CA THR A 296 -18.41 -6.05 -18.50
C THR A 296 -19.29 -7.10 -19.16
N ASN A 297 -19.29 -7.15 -20.50
CA ASN A 297 -19.96 -8.21 -21.24
C ASN A 297 -18.92 -9.22 -21.72
N CYS A 298 -19.30 -10.50 -21.71
CA CYS A 298 -18.49 -11.57 -22.24
C CYS A 298 -18.24 -11.35 -23.74
N PRO A 299 -16.97 -11.35 -24.20
CA PRO A 299 -16.66 -11.20 -25.62
C PRO A 299 -17.25 -12.31 -26.48
N HIS A 300 -17.42 -13.51 -25.90
CA HIS A 300 -17.86 -14.68 -26.62
C HIS A 300 -19.39 -14.77 -26.76
N CYS A 301 -20.16 -14.52 -25.69
CA CYS A 301 -21.61 -14.72 -25.72
C CYS A 301 -22.44 -13.46 -25.41
N GLY A 302 -21.80 -12.30 -25.19
CA GLY A 302 -22.46 -11.06 -24.74
C GLY A 302 -23.04 -11.14 -23.32
N GLY A 303 -22.93 -12.29 -22.65
CA GLY A 303 -23.43 -12.54 -21.31
C GLY A 303 -22.75 -11.62 -20.29
N TYR A 304 -23.54 -11.16 -19.33
CA TYR A 304 -23.09 -10.21 -18.33
C TYR A 304 -22.08 -10.82 -17.34
N VAL A 305 -20.99 -10.10 -17.03
CA VAL A 305 -19.93 -10.53 -16.13
C VAL A 305 -19.58 -9.45 -15.12
N ASN A 306 -19.55 -9.81 -13.84
CA ASN A 306 -19.16 -8.94 -12.74
C ASN A 306 -17.65 -9.09 -12.47
N THR A 307 -16.87 -8.08 -12.82
CA THR A 307 -15.40 -8.15 -12.83
C THR A 307 -14.78 -8.37 -11.45
N SER A 308 -15.51 -8.09 -10.36
CA SER A 308 -15.08 -8.37 -8.98
C SER A 308 -15.53 -9.73 -8.44
N LYS A 309 -16.70 -10.23 -8.85
CA LYS A 309 -17.28 -11.50 -8.34
C LYS A 309 -16.95 -12.71 -9.22
N ASP A 310 -16.62 -12.43 -10.47
CA ASP A 310 -16.31 -13.41 -11.51
C ASP A 310 -14.84 -13.33 -11.92
N ALA A 311 -14.06 -12.52 -11.21
CA ALA A 311 -12.62 -12.67 -11.15
C ALA A 311 -12.35 -14.11 -10.70
N GLU A 312 -11.57 -14.85 -11.48
CA GLU A 312 -10.97 -16.06 -10.94
C GLU A 312 -10.17 -15.62 -9.72
N GLU A 313 -10.41 -16.24 -8.55
CA GLU A 313 -9.52 -16.09 -7.41
C GLU A 313 -8.12 -16.30 -7.94
N SER A 314 -7.23 -15.34 -7.70
CA SER A 314 -5.86 -15.39 -8.19
C SER A 314 -5.16 -16.59 -7.56
N THR A 315 -5.36 -17.78 -8.11
CA THR A 315 -4.29 -18.77 -8.18
C THR A 315 -3.14 -18.00 -8.81
N GLN A 316 -2.04 -17.87 -8.06
CA GLN A 316 -0.79 -17.31 -8.55
C GLN A 316 -0.65 -17.70 -10.02
N ILE A 317 -0.59 -16.71 -10.92
CA ILE A 317 -0.34 -16.98 -12.33
C ILE A 317 0.95 -17.79 -12.33
N ASP A 318 0.85 -19.08 -12.65
CA ASP A 318 2.00 -19.95 -12.67
C ASP A 318 2.95 -19.34 -13.70
N PRO A 319 4.13 -18.83 -13.28
CA PRO A 319 5.07 -18.22 -14.21
C PRO A 319 5.55 -19.22 -15.25
N PHE A 320 5.29 -20.51 -15.04
CA PHE A 320 5.62 -21.62 -15.91
C PHE A 320 4.46 -22.10 -16.80
N ASP A 321 3.25 -21.52 -16.74
CA ASP A 321 2.14 -21.91 -17.64
C ASP A 321 2.49 -21.56 -19.11
N PRO A 322 2.73 -22.56 -19.98
CA PRO A 322 3.09 -22.31 -21.37
C PRO A 322 1.96 -21.65 -22.17
N MET A 323 0.71 -21.78 -21.72
CA MET A 323 -0.47 -21.17 -22.38
C MET A 323 -0.57 -19.66 -22.15
N ASN A 324 0.13 -19.11 -21.15
CA ASN A 324 0.22 -17.65 -20.89
C ASN A 324 1.55 -17.05 -21.40
N THR A 325 2.31 -17.82 -22.17
CA THR A 325 3.51 -17.37 -22.87
C THR A 325 3.13 -17.21 -24.34
N PRO A 326 3.36 -16.06 -25.00
CA PRO A 326 2.94 -15.84 -26.38
C PRO A 326 3.74 -16.71 -27.35
N VAL A 327 3.31 -17.96 -27.53
CA VAL A 327 3.90 -18.92 -28.46
C VAL A 327 3.18 -18.90 -29.81
N ARG A 328 3.94 -18.89 -30.89
CA ARG A 328 3.44 -18.88 -32.28
C ARG A 328 3.59 -20.27 -32.91
N PRO A 329 2.73 -20.65 -33.87
CA PRO A 329 2.94 -21.87 -34.64
C PRO A 329 4.33 -21.88 -35.28
N GLY A 330 5.06 -22.99 -35.11
CA GLY A 330 6.41 -23.17 -35.67
C GLY A 330 7.56 -22.72 -34.78
N MET A 331 7.30 -22.23 -33.56
CA MET A 331 8.37 -21.93 -32.61
C MET A 331 9.05 -23.20 -32.10
N THR A 332 10.38 -23.15 -31.95
CA THR A 332 11.18 -24.26 -31.41
C THR A 332 11.15 -24.27 -29.88
N LYS A 333 11.50 -25.40 -29.27
CA LYS A 333 11.68 -25.53 -27.81
C LYS A 333 12.59 -24.44 -27.24
N GLU A 334 13.69 -24.10 -27.92
CA GLU A 334 14.65 -23.09 -27.47
C GLU A 334 14.03 -21.69 -27.44
N GLU A 335 13.27 -21.32 -28.48
CA GLU A 335 12.60 -20.02 -28.52
C GLU A 335 11.53 -19.88 -27.42
N ILE A 336 10.83 -20.98 -27.12
CA ILE A 336 9.84 -21.02 -26.04
C ILE A 336 10.54 -20.86 -24.67
N PHE A 337 11.66 -21.55 -24.49
CA PHE A 337 12.48 -21.48 -23.29
C PHE A 337 13.00 -20.05 -23.04
N ASP A 338 13.52 -19.38 -24.08
CA ASP A 338 14.07 -18.03 -23.98
C ASP A 338 13.01 -17.01 -23.51
N ILE A 339 11.77 -17.13 -24.00
CA ILE A 339 10.66 -16.26 -23.57
C ILE A 339 10.32 -16.52 -22.09
N MET A 340 10.29 -17.78 -21.64
CA MET A 340 10.05 -18.12 -20.24
C MET A 340 11.15 -17.55 -19.33
N ALA A 341 12.41 -17.71 -19.73
CA ALA A 341 13.57 -17.19 -19.00
C ALA A 341 13.54 -15.66 -18.91
N GLU A 342 13.27 -14.95 -20.02
CA GLU A 342 13.19 -13.49 -20.04
C GLU A 342 12.10 -12.97 -19.09
N LYS A 343 10.94 -13.65 -19.06
CA LYS A 343 9.82 -13.30 -18.18
C LYS A 343 10.17 -13.44 -16.69
N LEU A 344 10.87 -14.50 -16.31
CA LEU A 344 11.35 -14.71 -14.94
C LEU A 344 12.38 -13.66 -14.51
N ILE A 345 13.31 -13.33 -15.42
CA ILE A 345 14.33 -12.30 -15.18
C ILE A 345 13.67 -10.94 -14.98
N ARG A 346 12.67 -10.57 -15.80
CA ARG A 346 11.89 -9.32 -15.64
C ARG A 346 11.15 -9.24 -14.30
N GLN A 347 10.76 -10.40 -13.75
CA GLN A 347 10.15 -10.49 -12.41
C GLN A 347 11.18 -10.48 -11.26
N GLY A 348 12.47 -10.33 -11.55
CA GLY A 348 13.54 -10.33 -10.56
C GLY A 348 13.86 -11.70 -9.98
N GLN A 349 13.40 -12.79 -10.62
CA GLN A 349 13.71 -14.15 -10.18
C GLN A 349 15.07 -14.60 -10.73
N LYS A 350 15.85 -15.28 -9.89
CA LYS A 350 17.07 -15.97 -10.33
C LYS A 350 16.70 -17.36 -10.83
N ILE A 351 17.10 -17.70 -12.05
CA ILE A 351 16.89 -19.04 -12.61
C ILE A 351 17.82 -20.01 -11.87
N THR A 352 17.24 -20.89 -11.07
CA THR A 352 17.97 -22.00 -10.43
C THR A 352 18.10 -23.18 -11.40
N PRO A 353 19.01 -24.14 -11.15
CA PRO A 353 19.09 -25.37 -11.95
C PRO A 353 17.74 -26.12 -12.03
N ASP A 354 17.05 -26.27 -10.90
CA ASP A 354 15.73 -26.94 -10.86
C ASP A 354 14.67 -26.21 -11.70
N MET A 355 14.69 -24.87 -11.70
CA MET A 355 13.80 -24.07 -12.55
C MET A 355 14.15 -24.23 -14.03
N LYS A 356 15.44 -24.37 -14.36
CA LYS A 356 15.90 -24.59 -15.73
C LYS A 356 15.39 -25.93 -16.26
N ASP A 357 15.54 -27.00 -15.49
CA ASP A 357 15.07 -28.34 -15.87
C ASP A 357 13.55 -28.37 -16.06
N LEU A 358 12.81 -27.68 -15.17
CA LEU A 358 11.36 -27.51 -15.29
C LEU A 358 10.97 -26.74 -16.57
N MET A 359 11.64 -25.63 -16.87
CA MET A 359 11.39 -24.85 -18.09
C MET A 359 11.69 -25.64 -19.36
N GLU A 360 12.77 -26.43 -19.38
CA GLU A 360 13.10 -27.28 -20.52
C GLU A 360 12.01 -28.34 -20.77
N MET A 361 11.50 -28.97 -19.71
CA MET A 361 10.40 -29.95 -19.82
C MET A 361 9.13 -29.30 -20.38
N LEU A 362 8.77 -28.10 -19.89
CA LEU A 362 7.57 -27.39 -20.30
C LEU A 362 7.66 -26.83 -21.73
N ALA A 363 8.83 -26.32 -22.13
CA ALA A 363 9.07 -25.86 -23.48
C ALA A 363 8.93 -27.01 -24.50
N GLU A 364 9.39 -28.22 -24.13
CA GLU A 364 9.25 -29.40 -24.97
C GLU A 364 7.78 -29.87 -25.11
N GLU A 365 7.01 -29.80 -24.02
CA GLU A 365 5.59 -30.13 -24.07
C GLU A 365 4.81 -29.13 -24.95
N ALA A 366 5.10 -27.84 -24.81
CA ALA A 366 4.49 -26.78 -25.60
C ALA A 366 4.80 -26.92 -27.10
N GLU A 367 6.06 -27.21 -27.46
CA GLU A 367 6.45 -27.47 -28.85
C GLU A 367 5.68 -28.66 -29.46
N LYS A 368 5.59 -29.78 -28.73
CA LYS A 368 4.83 -30.97 -29.16
C LYS A 368 3.36 -30.62 -29.42
N GLU A 369 2.77 -29.76 -28.60
CA GLU A 369 1.38 -29.35 -28.77
C GLU A 369 1.18 -28.43 -29.97
N LEU A 370 2.12 -27.50 -30.22
CA LEU A 370 2.11 -26.65 -31.42
C LEU A 370 2.25 -27.49 -32.70
N GLN A 371 3.11 -28.51 -32.69
CA GLN A 371 3.26 -29.43 -33.83
C GLN A 371 1.97 -30.25 -34.09
N LYS A 372 1.29 -30.71 -33.04
CA LYS A 372 -0.02 -31.39 -33.17
C LYS A 372 -1.08 -30.47 -33.77
N ARG A 373 -1.12 -29.20 -33.36
CA ARG A 373 -2.05 -28.20 -33.90
C ARG A 373 -1.77 -27.86 -35.37
N GLY A 374 -0.49 -27.79 -35.75
CA GLY A 374 -0.07 -27.58 -37.13
C GLY A 374 -0.55 -28.69 -38.08
N LYS A 375 -0.46 -29.96 -37.67
CA LYS A 375 -0.94 -31.11 -38.46
C LYS A 375 -2.46 -31.16 -38.62
N ASN A 376 -3.20 -30.85 -37.56
CA ASN A 376 -4.67 -30.84 -37.62
C ASN A 376 -5.23 -29.65 -38.42
N GLY A 377 -4.45 -28.57 -38.58
CA GLY A 377 -4.82 -27.40 -39.38
C GLY A 377 -4.66 -27.61 -40.89
N SER A 378 -3.69 -28.43 -41.33
CA SER A 378 -3.50 -28.74 -42.75
C SER A 378 -4.58 -29.67 -43.31
N ASP A 379 -5.11 -30.59 -42.49
CA ASP A 379 -6.11 -31.56 -42.95
C ASP A 379 -7.50 -30.93 -43.16
N ARG A 380 -7.83 -29.86 -42.44
CA ARG A 380 -9.13 -29.16 -42.61
C ARG A 380 -9.21 -28.34 -43.89
N ASN A 381 -8.09 -27.83 -44.40
CA ASN A 381 -8.09 -27.04 -45.63
C ASN A 381 -8.22 -27.92 -46.89
N HIS A 382 -7.97 -29.24 -46.81
CA HIS A 382 -8.19 -30.15 -47.94
C HIS A 382 -9.63 -30.70 -48.06
N GLU A 383 -10.43 -30.66 -47.00
CA GLU A 383 -11.86 -31.06 -47.05
C GLU A 383 -12.80 -29.95 -47.56
N GLU A 384 -12.39 -28.67 -47.52
CA GLU A 384 -13.20 -27.56 -48.06
C GLU A 384 -13.00 -27.36 -49.57
N ASP A 385 -11.83 -27.68 -50.13
CA ASP A 385 -11.56 -27.60 -51.57
C ASP A 385 -12.12 -28.78 -52.40
N SER A 386 -12.65 -29.83 -51.75
CA SER A 386 -13.28 -30.98 -52.42
C SER A 386 -14.81 -30.90 -52.49
N LYS A 387 -15.40 -29.76 -52.08
CA LYS A 387 -16.85 -29.49 -52.12
C LYS A 387 -17.25 -28.32 -53.05
N GLN A 388 -16.38 -27.91 -53.97
CA GLN A 388 -16.73 -26.99 -55.06
C GLN A 388 -16.72 -27.68 -56.43
#